data_AF-A0A543KLJ7-F1
#
_entry.id   AF-A0A543KLJ7-F1
#
_cell.length_a   1.000
_cell.length_b   1.000
_cell.length_c   1.000
_cell.angle_alpha   90.00
_cell.angle_beta   90.00
_cell.angle_gamma   90.00
#
_symmetry.space_group_name_H-M   'P 1'
#
loop_
_entity.id
_entity.type
_entity.pdbx_description
1 polymer ?
#
loop_
_entity_poly.entity_id
_entity_poly.type
_entity_poly.pdbx_seq_one_letter_code
_entity_poly.pdbx_strand_id
1 'polypeptide(L)'
;MTATSAATTRTDRILNGIERAGNKLPDPFLLLVYLLVTVLPIILAVGVAEKSGLLAALIRKTFASSPPWALPYAVGVVGVLGSIMPDAAFVDIPPLAAMVFAAGRHPVAGLLGGFAATGASYSTSLVVTSLGALFAGITTAVTGSLPNPGDPVTPLSNYYFNVVSALLLMALAGLLIDKVLEPRLVRQDVPREQVVDEEGETAEPVPEAELSPLESRALVRAGLAALVVAQRGRCLPAALAAAELDRLRRLTQILTPLNPEMSKVDQLTRLRAAGIETQRTVAAIGRANVVEAARSIPAPFVIKHNQGGKGLGVRRFDDHDALAAHVASAEFEEPQDGITLVQEYVVAARPSITRVEIVGGEFVYAIEADTARGGFQLCPADACEIDPTTGQPIMPPGATIAPEPGQQLFSLREGFDHPIIERYLAFARANAIEVCGIEFIESQDGRILTYDVNTNTNYNAAIEQVAPRSAPLALARYLRSLAEQNATLGG
;
A
#
# COMPACT_ATOMS: atom_id res chain seq x y z
N MET A 1 15.50 -38.02 18.82
CA MET A 1 15.29 -37.03 19.89
C MET A 1 14.00 -36.30 19.58
N THR A 2 12.99 -36.49 20.41
CA THR A 2 11.64 -35.93 20.28
C THR A 2 11.67 -34.43 20.54
N ALA A 3 11.47 -33.61 19.50
CA ALA A 3 11.30 -32.17 19.64
C ALA A 3 9.88 -31.87 20.14
N THR A 4 9.78 -31.39 21.38
CA THR A 4 8.55 -30.94 22.00
C THR A 4 8.10 -29.65 21.32
N SER A 5 6.94 -29.68 20.65
CA SER A 5 6.28 -28.49 20.08
C SER A 5 5.98 -27.48 21.18
N ALA A 6 6.49 -26.25 21.02
CA ALA A 6 6.19 -25.14 21.91
C ALA A 6 4.72 -24.73 21.73
N ALA A 7 3.98 -24.65 22.84
CA ALA A 7 2.58 -24.27 22.84
C ALA A 7 2.43 -22.78 22.47
N THR A 8 1.63 -22.50 21.44
CA THR A 8 1.33 -21.12 20.99
C THR A 8 0.63 -20.33 22.10
N THR A 9 1.17 -19.15 22.39
CA THR A 9 0.68 -18.29 23.47
C THR A 9 -0.69 -17.70 23.09
N ARG A 10 -1.44 -17.22 24.10
CA ARG A 10 -2.74 -16.55 23.84
C ARG A 10 -2.60 -15.35 22.91
N THR A 11 -1.46 -14.67 22.96
CA THR A 11 -1.11 -13.54 22.12
C THR A 11 -0.94 -13.96 20.67
N ASP A 12 -0.25 -15.08 20.40
CA ASP A 12 -0.09 -15.64 19.05
C ASP A 12 -1.43 -16.05 18.43
N ARG A 13 -2.35 -16.58 19.25
CA ARG A 13 -3.71 -16.91 18.79
C ARG A 13 -4.56 -15.68 18.48
N ILE A 14 -4.34 -14.58 19.18
CA ILE A 14 -5.01 -13.30 18.93
C ILE A 14 -4.42 -12.65 17.67
N LEU A 15 -3.09 -12.65 17.53
CA LEU A 15 -2.39 -12.15 16.34
C LEU A 15 -2.77 -12.94 15.09
N ASN A 16 -2.79 -14.28 15.14
CA ASN A 16 -3.28 -15.13 14.04
C ASN A 16 -4.78 -14.92 13.76
N GLY A 17 -5.55 -14.49 14.76
CA GLY A 17 -6.96 -14.11 14.60
C GLY A 17 -7.13 -12.78 13.87
N ILE A 18 -6.28 -11.81 14.18
CA ILE A 18 -6.20 -10.51 13.50
C ILE A 18 -5.71 -10.69 12.06
N GLU A 19 -4.71 -11.55 11.84
CA GLU A 19 -4.17 -11.88 10.53
C GLU A 19 -5.19 -12.62 9.65
N ARG A 20 -5.95 -13.58 10.21
CA ARG A 20 -7.10 -14.21 9.52
C ARG A 20 -8.23 -13.24 9.22
N ALA A 21 -8.44 -12.21 10.04
CA ALA A 21 -9.43 -11.18 9.78
C ALA A 21 -8.95 -10.20 8.70
N GLY A 22 -7.65 -9.87 8.67
CA GLY A 22 -7.01 -9.08 7.63
C GLY A 22 -7.01 -9.78 6.27
N ASN A 23 -6.77 -11.09 6.25
CA ASN A 23 -6.75 -11.91 5.03
C ASN A 23 -8.16 -12.30 4.52
N LYS A 24 -9.22 -11.96 5.26
CA LYS A 24 -10.63 -12.16 4.84
C LYS A 24 -11.17 -11.05 3.94
N LEU A 25 -10.43 -9.95 3.80
CA LEU A 25 -10.77 -8.90 2.85
C LEU A 25 -10.48 -9.43 1.44
N PRO A 26 -11.37 -9.21 0.45
CA PRO A 26 -10.99 -9.42 -0.94
C PRO A 26 -9.72 -8.61 -1.25
N ASP A 27 -8.87 -9.14 -2.14
CA ASP A 27 -7.59 -8.52 -2.48
C ASP A 27 -7.77 -7.00 -2.69
N PRO A 28 -6.97 -6.14 -2.02
CA PRO A 28 -7.17 -4.69 -2.01
C PRO A 28 -7.29 -4.08 -3.41
N PHE A 29 -6.81 -4.77 -4.44
CA PHE A 29 -6.79 -4.30 -5.82
C PHE A 29 -8.17 -4.05 -6.45
N LEU A 30 -9.18 -4.91 -6.22
CA LEU A 30 -10.53 -4.70 -6.80
C LEU A 30 -11.31 -3.60 -6.06
N LEU A 31 -11.05 -3.45 -4.77
CA LEU A 31 -11.40 -2.28 -3.96
C LEU A 31 -10.69 -1.02 -4.49
N LEU A 32 -9.43 -1.17 -4.90
CA LEU A 32 -8.54 -0.10 -5.34
C LEU A 32 -8.99 0.54 -6.65
N VAL A 33 -9.65 -0.15 -7.59
CA VAL A 33 -10.02 0.49 -8.87
C VAL A 33 -11.04 1.62 -8.67
N TYR A 34 -12.03 1.43 -7.80
CA TYR A 34 -12.99 2.50 -7.45
C TYR A 34 -12.39 3.52 -6.46
N LEU A 35 -11.52 3.07 -5.55
CA LEU A 35 -10.78 3.93 -4.62
C LEU A 35 -9.79 4.85 -5.36
N LEU A 36 -9.00 4.35 -6.32
CA LEU A 36 -7.99 5.10 -7.08
C LEU A 36 -8.59 6.30 -7.79
N VAL A 37 -9.77 6.15 -8.41
CA VAL A 37 -10.43 7.24 -9.16
C VAL A 37 -10.75 8.45 -8.27
N THR A 38 -11.05 8.22 -6.99
CA THR A 38 -11.43 9.30 -6.06
C THR A 38 -10.32 9.67 -5.08
N VAL A 39 -9.55 8.69 -4.63
CA VAL A 39 -8.49 8.83 -3.62
C VAL A 39 -7.19 9.35 -4.24
N LEU A 40 -6.78 8.89 -5.42
CA LEU A 40 -5.50 9.30 -6.02
C LEU A 40 -5.43 10.80 -6.33
N PRO A 41 -6.47 11.45 -6.90
CA PRO A 41 -6.44 12.89 -7.10
C PRO A 41 -6.36 13.67 -5.78
N ILE A 42 -7.02 13.18 -4.73
CA ILE A 42 -7.00 13.80 -3.40
C ILE A 42 -5.61 13.66 -2.78
N ILE A 43 -5.01 12.47 -2.80
CA ILE A 43 -3.64 12.24 -2.29
C ILE A 43 -2.63 13.08 -3.06
N LEU A 44 -2.74 13.16 -4.40
CA LEU A 44 -1.85 13.98 -5.21
C LEU A 44 -1.99 15.47 -4.87
N ALA A 45 -3.22 15.98 -4.73
CA ALA A 45 -3.47 17.37 -4.36
C ALA A 45 -2.90 17.70 -2.97
N VAL A 46 -3.11 16.83 -1.99
CA VAL A 46 -2.54 16.95 -0.64
C VAL A 46 -1.02 16.90 -0.70
N GLY A 47 -0.44 15.93 -1.39
CA GLY A 47 1.01 15.77 -1.52
C GLY A 47 1.69 16.97 -2.17
N VAL A 48 1.08 17.58 -3.20
CA VAL A 48 1.57 18.83 -3.80
C VAL A 48 1.48 19.99 -2.81
N ALA A 49 0.37 20.13 -2.07
CA ALA A 49 0.20 21.18 -1.07
C ALA A 49 1.18 21.04 0.11
N GLU A 50 1.51 19.82 0.49
CA GLU A 50 2.47 19.51 1.55
C GLU A 50 3.91 19.77 1.08
N LYS A 51 4.33 19.15 -0.04
CA LYS A 51 5.72 19.28 -0.54
C LYS A 51 6.06 20.68 -1.04
N SER A 52 5.07 21.50 -1.39
CA SER A 52 5.28 22.92 -1.69
C SER A 52 5.43 23.80 -0.43
N GLY A 53 5.21 23.26 0.77
CA GLY A 53 5.23 23.99 2.03
C GLY A 53 4.01 24.88 2.27
N LEU A 54 2.99 24.82 1.40
CA LEU A 54 1.80 25.67 1.47
C LEU A 54 1.06 25.49 2.81
N LEU A 55 0.86 24.23 3.21
CA LEU A 55 0.10 23.91 4.42
C LEU A 55 0.89 24.28 5.70
N ALA A 56 2.19 23.98 5.75
CA ALA A 56 3.07 24.38 6.86
C ALA A 56 3.12 25.91 7.02
N ALA A 57 3.25 26.65 5.92
CA ALA A 57 3.23 28.11 5.94
C ALA A 57 1.88 28.68 6.41
N LEU A 58 0.76 28.04 6.05
CA LEU A 58 -0.57 28.43 6.51
C LEU A 58 -0.72 28.23 8.03
N ILE A 59 -0.23 27.10 8.57
CA ILE A 59 -0.23 26.80 10.00
C ILE A 59 0.55 27.88 10.77
N ARG A 60 1.80 28.16 10.36
CA ARG A 60 2.63 29.20 10.96
C ARG A 60 1.94 30.56 10.94
N LYS A 61 1.35 30.95 9.80
CA LYS A 61 0.60 32.20 9.67
C LYS A 61 -0.55 32.29 10.66
N THR A 62 -1.35 31.23 10.77
CA THR A 62 -2.52 31.20 11.65
C THR A 62 -2.11 31.34 13.11
N PHE A 63 -1.06 30.67 13.56
CA PHE A 63 -0.58 30.82 14.93
C PHE A 63 0.04 32.20 15.17
N ALA A 64 0.95 32.65 14.31
CA ALA A 64 1.64 33.94 14.47
C ALA A 64 0.70 35.15 14.44
N SER A 65 -0.41 35.07 13.70
CA SER A 65 -1.42 36.14 13.62
C SER A 65 -2.50 36.08 14.70
N SER A 66 -2.51 35.04 15.53
CA SER A 66 -3.55 34.85 16.55
C SER A 66 -3.22 35.63 17.82
N PRO A 67 -4.14 36.47 18.35
CA PRO A 67 -3.93 37.12 19.63
C PRO A 67 -3.90 36.08 20.78
N PRO A 68 -3.25 36.36 21.92
CA PRO A 68 -3.04 35.38 22.99
C PRO A 68 -4.31 34.69 23.49
N TRP A 69 -5.44 35.39 23.53
CA TRP A 69 -6.72 34.83 23.96
C TRP A 69 -7.31 33.84 22.95
N ALA A 70 -7.05 34.02 21.65
CA ALA A 70 -7.56 33.18 20.58
C ALA A 70 -6.62 32.01 20.26
N LEU A 71 -5.36 32.07 20.71
CA LEU A 71 -4.32 31.11 20.38
C LEU A 71 -4.70 29.63 20.68
N PRO A 72 -5.34 29.27 21.81
CA PRO A 72 -5.82 27.90 22.03
C PRO A 72 -6.85 27.43 21.00
N TYR A 73 -7.74 28.33 20.58
CA TYR A 73 -8.75 28.04 19.57
C TYR A 73 -8.12 27.94 18.18
N ALA A 74 -7.08 28.73 17.90
CA ALA A 74 -6.29 28.60 16.69
C ALA A 74 -5.60 27.23 16.64
N VAL A 75 -5.04 26.74 17.75
CA VAL A 75 -4.51 25.37 17.86
C VAL A 75 -5.60 24.32 17.64
N GLY A 76 -6.79 24.50 18.20
CA GLY A 76 -7.93 23.62 17.93
C GLY A 76 -8.33 23.58 16.46
N VAL A 77 -8.40 24.74 15.79
CA VAL A 77 -8.70 24.84 14.35
C VAL A 77 -7.63 24.17 13.50
N VAL A 78 -6.36 24.51 13.76
CA VAL A 78 -5.24 23.98 13.00
C VAL A 78 -5.07 22.47 13.22
N GLY A 79 -5.19 21.99 14.46
CA GLY A 79 -5.15 20.56 14.77
C GLY A 79 -6.22 19.78 14.01
N VAL A 80 -7.47 20.27 14.04
CA VAL A 80 -8.58 19.61 13.33
C VAL A 80 -8.43 19.64 11.81
N LEU A 81 -8.03 20.78 11.24
CA LEU A 81 -7.77 20.89 9.80
C LEU A 81 -6.49 20.17 9.36
N GLY A 82 -5.58 19.90 10.30
CA GLY A 82 -4.37 19.09 10.09
C GLY A 82 -4.67 17.66 9.65
N SER A 83 -5.90 17.16 9.86
CA SER A 83 -6.35 15.86 9.33
C SER A 83 -6.25 15.73 7.80
N ILE A 84 -6.04 16.83 7.08
CA ILE A 84 -5.73 16.82 5.63
C ILE A 84 -4.36 16.18 5.36
N MET A 85 -3.42 16.27 6.30
CA MET A 85 -2.03 15.78 6.22
C MET A 85 -1.70 14.92 7.46
N PRO A 86 -2.33 13.75 7.65
CA PRO A 86 -2.39 13.08 8.94
C PRO A 86 -1.02 12.81 9.57
N ASP A 87 -0.06 12.33 8.78
CA ASP A 87 1.26 11.95 9.30
C ASP A 87 2.13 13.18 9.61
N ALA A 88 2.15 14.16 8.70
CA ALA A 88 2.91 15.40 8.89
C ALA A 88 2.33 16.29 10.02
N ALA A 89 1.01 16.31 10.19
CA ALA A 89 0.34 17.11 11.21
C ALA A 89 0.75 16.74 12.64
N PHE A 90 1.02 15.46 12.91
CA PHE A 90 1.49 15.01 14.22
C PHE A 90 2.93 15.43 14.51
N VAL A 91 3.74 15.63 13.47
CA VAL A 91 5.13 16.08 13.58
C VAL A 91 5.19 17.60 13.69
N ASP A 92 4.41 18.32 12.90
CA ASP A 92 4.54 19.78 12.75
C ASP A 92 3.74 20.59 13.78
N ILE A 93 2.48 20.20 14.05
CA ILE A 93 1.54 21.04 14.83
C ILE A 93 1.94 21.14 16.31
N PRO A 94 2.27 20.04 17.02
CA PRO A 94 2.63 20.11 18.44
C PRO A 94 3.83 21.04 18.75
N PRO A 95 5.00 20.94 18.08
CA PRO A 95 6.13 21.81 18.37
C PRO A 95 5.85 23.28 18.00
N LEU A 96 5.18 23.55 16.88
CA LEU A 96 4.82 24.91 16.48
C LEU A 96 3.83 25.55 17.48
N ALA A 97 2.86 24.79 17.97
CA ALA A 97 1.93 25.26 19.00
C ALA A 97 2.69 25.57 20.30
N ALA A 98 3.63 24.72 20.71
CA ALA A 98 4.45 24.94 21.90
C ALA A 98 5.27 26.23 21.82
N MET A 99 5.91 26.49 20.67
CA MET A 99 6.70 27.72 20.44
C MET A 99 5.86 28.98 20.56
N VAL A 100 4.70 29.04 19.89
CA VAL A 100 3.87 30.25 19.91
C VAL A 100 3.22 30.45 21.28
N PHE A 101 2.93 29.36 22.02
CA PHE A 101 2.52 29.46 23.41
C PHE A 101 3.63 29.99 24.33
N ALA A 102 4.92 29.77 24.02
CA ALA A 102 6.02 30.32 24.83
C ALA A 102 6.01 31.88 24.86
N ALA A 103 5.35 32.53 23.91
CA ALA A 103 5.13 33.98 23.89
C ALA A 103 4.02 34.46 24.86
N GLY A 104 4.06 34.00 26.11
CA GLY A 104 3.19 34.48 27.19
C GLY A 104 2.07 33.53 27.66
N ARG A 105 2.03 32.30 27.14
CA ARG A 105 1.18 31.19 27.62
C ARG A 105 2.05 30.01 28.06
N HIS A 106 1.44 28.91 28.50
CA HIS A 106 2.18 27.72 28.92
C HIS A 106 2.58 26.85 27.70
N PRO A 107 3.87 26.69 27.36
CA PRO A 107 4.31 25.99 26.14
C PRO A 107 3.89 24.52 26.09
N VAL A 108 3.97 23.80 27.22
CA VAL A 108 3.48 22.41 27.35
C VAL A 108 1.96 22.30 27.06
N ALA A 109 1.17 23.33 27.35
CA ALA A 109 -0.25 23.33 27.00
C ALA A 109 -0.46 23.40 25.49
N GLY A 110 0.38 24.17 24.78
CA GLY A 110 0.42 24.21 23.32
C GLY A 110 0.84 22.86 22.73
N LEU A 111 1.88 22.23 23.27
CA LEU A 111 2.39 20.92 22.85
C LEU A 111 1.31 19.83 22.99
N LEU A 112 0.83 19.63 24.22
CA LEU A 112 -0.18 18.61 24.54
C LEU A 112 -1.52 18.90 23.86
N GLY A 113 -1.89 20.17 23.80
CA GLY A 113 -3.12 20.64 23.15
C GLY A 113 -3.10 20.41 21.65
N GLY A 114 -1.98 20.73 20.99
CA GLY A 114 -1.77 20.47 19.56
C GLY A 114 -1.80 18.98 19.25
N PHE A 115 -1.08 18.16 20.03
CA PHE A 115 -1.09 16.70 19.86
C PHE A 115 -2.49 16.10 20.03
N ALA A 116 -3.19 16.48 21.10
CA ALA A 116 -4.54 15.99 21.37
C ALA A 116 -5.55 16.45 20.31
N ALA A 117 -5.47 17.70 19.85
CA ALA A 117 -6.33 18.24 18.81
C ALA A 117 -6.14 17.48 17.48
N THR A 118 -4.90 17.31 17.03
CA THR A 118 -4.55 16.57 15.80
C THR A 118 -5.01 15.11 15.87
N GLY A 119 -4.80 14.44 17.00
CA GLY A 119 -5.20 13.05 17.15
C GLY A 119 -6.71 12.84 17.26
N ALA A 120 -7.42 13.68 18.01
CA ALA A 120 -8.87 13.58 18.14
C ALA A 120 -9.60 13.80 16.81
N SER A 121 -9.00 14.55 15.88
CA SER A 121 -9.59 14.89 14.59
C SER A 121 -9.18 13.99 13.44
N TYR A 122 -8.41 12.92 13.65
CA TYR A 122 -7.76 12.15 12.58
C TYR A 122 -8.66 11.86 11.35
N SER A 123 -9.94 11.54 11.56
CA SER A 123 -10.92 11.26 10.49
C SER A 123 -11.95 12.39 10.22
N THR A 124 -11.80 13.55 10.85
CA THR A 124 -12.81 14.61 10.86
C THR A 124 -12.25 15.91 10.32
N SER A 125 -12.85 16.43 9.24
CA SER A 125 -12.39 17.67 8.59
C SER A 125 -13.56 18.45 7.97
N LEU A 126 -13.33 19.73 7.69
CA LEU A 126 -14.29 20.58 6.96
C LEU A 126 -14.30 20.30 5.45
N VAL A 127 -13.26 19.61 4.96
CA VAL A 127 -13.09 19.25 3.55
C VAL A 127 -13.07 17.73 3.40
N VAL A 128 -13.35 17.24 2.19
CA VAL A 128 -13.21 15.83 1.89
C VAL A 128 -11.72 15.48 1.90
N THR A 129 -11.33 14.55 2.76
CA THR A 129 -9.95 14.05 2.90
C THR A 129 -9.79 12.70 2.20
N SER A 130 -8.54 12.28 2.03
CA SER A 130 -8.18 10.96 1.50
C SER A 130 -8.80 9.83 2.32
N LEU A 131 -8.83 9.96 3.66
CA LEU A 131 -9.47 8.99 4.56
C LEU A 131 -10.98 8.88 4.32
N GLY A 132 -11.67 10.00 4.09
CA GLY A 132 -13.11 9.98 3.78
C GLY A 132 -13.43 9.23 2.47
N ALA A 133 -12.59 9.41 1.46
CA ALA A 133 -12.71 8.67 0.21
C ALA A 133 -12.35 7.18 0.37
N LEU A 134 -11.33 6.87 1.19
CA LEU A 134 -10.95 5.51 1.54
C LEU A 134 -12.09 4.75 2.24
N PHE A 135 -12.68 5.34 3.28
CA PHE A 135 -13.78 4.72 4.02
C PHE A 135 -15.02 4.52 3.15
N ALA A 136 -15.33 5.46 2.26
CA ALA A 136 -16.44 5.31 1.33
C ALA A 136 -16.24 4.11 0.37
N GLY A 137 -15.03 3.93 -0.16
CA GLY A 137 -14.72 2.80 -1.05
C GLY A 137 -14.75 1.46 -0.32
N ILE A 138 -14.15 1.37 0.86
CA ILE A 138 -14.20 0.14 1.70
C ILE A 138 -15.66 -0.21 2.04
N THR A 139 -16.44 0.78 2.49
CA THR A 139 -17.83 0.57 2.88
C THR A 139 -18.65 0.05 1.69
N THR A 140 -18.49 0.67 0.51
CA THR A 140 -19.20 0.28 -0.71
C THR A 140 -18.93 -1.17 -1.10
N ALA A 141 -17.66 -1.59 -1.06
CA ALA A 141 -17.29 -2.97 -1.42
C ALA A 141 -17.86 -4.00 -0.45
N VAL A 142 -17.91 -3.70 0.85
CA VAL A 142 -18.51 -4.59 1.84
C VAL A 142 -20.03 -4.63 1.67
N THR A 143 -20.68 -3.48 1.47
CA THR A 143 -22.15 -3.41 1.34
C THR A 143 -22.69 -4.17 0.13
N GLY A 144 -21.90 -4.30 -0.95
CA GLY A 144 -22.30 -5.09 -2.13
C GLY A 144 -22.53 -6.58 -1.85
N SER A 145 -21.99 -7.10 -0.75
CA SER A 145 -22.20 -8.49 -0.32
C SER A 145 -23.46 -8.70 0.54
N LEU A 146 -24.16 -7.63 0.91
CA LEU A 146 -25.33 -7.69 1.79
C LEU A 146 -26.64 -7.93 1.01
N PRO A 147 -27.66 -8.57 1.62
CA PRO A 147 -28.95 -8.84 0.97
C PRO A 147 -29.74 -7.59 0.54
N ASN A 148 -29.46 -6.44 1.15
CA ASN A 148 -30.02 -5.13 0.82
C ASN A 148 -28.90 -4.07 0.92
N PRO A 149 -28.08 -3.89 -0.12
CA PRO A 149 -26.91 -3.01 -0.08
C PRO A 149 -27.23 -1.52 0.15
N GLY A 150 -28.45 -1.08 -0.17
CA GLY A 150 -28.81 0.33 -0.17
C GLY A 150 -28.12 1.11 -1.29
N ASP A 151 -28.08 2.43 -1.16
CA ASP A 151 -27.40 3.31 -2.11
C ASP A 151 -25.86 3.26 -1.94
N PRO A 152 -25.07 3.48 -3.01
CA PRO A 152 -23.62 3.50 -2.93
C PRO A 152 -23.08 4.57 -1.97
N VAL A 153 -22.10 4.21 -1.14
CA VAL A 153 -21.45 5.15 -0.23
C VAL A 153 -20.41 5.98 -1.00
N THR A 154 -20.58 7.29 -0.99
CA THR A 154 -19.68 8.23 -1.65
C THR A 154 -18.79 8.94 -0.63
N PRO A 155 -17.67 9.56 -1.04
CA PRO A 155 -16.86 10.39 -0.14
C PRO A 155 -17.64 11.56 0.49
N LEU A 156 -18.78 11.95 -0.09
CA LEU A 156 -19.67 12.98 0.42
C LEU A 156 -20.70 12.46 1.43
N SER A 157 -20.90 11.14 1.54
CA SER A 157 -21.93 10.54 2.39
C SER A 157 -21.76 10.91 3.86
N ASN A 158 -20.53 11.13 4.33
CA ASN A 158 -20.23 11.55 5.71
C ASN A 158 -19.96 13.06 5.85
N TYR A 159 -20.14 13.85 4.79
CA TYR A 159 -19.66 15.24 4.75
C TYR A 159 -20.30 16.13 5.80
N TYR A 160 -21.63 16.14 5.91
CA TYR A 160 -22.35 16.99 6.87
C TYR A 160 -22.01 16.63 8.32
N PHE A 161 -21.91 15.33 8.62
CA PHE A 161 -21.51 14.86 9.93
C PHE A 161 -20.08 15.30 10.26
N ASN A 162 -19.16 15.17 9.32
CA ASN A 162 -17.78 15.61 9.49
C ASN A 162 -17.66 17.13 9.67
N VAL A 163 -18.41 17.94 8.92
CA VAL A 163 -18.40 19.40 9.07
C VAL A 163 -18.87 19.80 10.47
N VAL A 164 -20.00 19.25 10.94
CA VAL A 164 -20.52 19.55 12.28
C VAL A 164 -19.55 19.07 13.35
N SER A 165 -19.03 17.84 13.22
CA SER A 165 -18.08 17.27 14.17
C SER A 165 -16.77 18.05 14.21
N ALA A 166 -16.26 18.50 13.06
CA ALA A 166 -15.05 19.32 12.97
C ALA A 166 -15.24 20.63 13.71
N LEU A 167 -16.33 21.37 13.47
CA LEU A 167 -16.60 22.64 14.15
C LEU A 167 -16.72 22.46 15.67
N LEU A 168 -17.39 21.39 16.11
CA LEU A 168 -17.50 21.06 17.53
C LEU A 168 -16.14 20.73 18.14
N LEU A 169 -15.33 19.91 17.47
CA LEU A 169 -13.99 19.54 17.94
C LEU A 169 -13.04 20.75 17.98
N MET A 170 -13.11 21.65 17.00
CA MET A 170 -12.29 22.87 16.99
C MET A 170 -12.58 23.74 18.21
N ALA A 171 -13.86 23.97 18.50
CA ALA A 171 -14.29 24.75 19.65
C ALA A 171 -13.93 24.03 20.96
N LEU A 172 -14.22 22.74 21.05
CA LEU A 172 -13.98 21.93 22.25
C LEU A 172 -12.49 21.80 22.57
N ALA A 173 -11.65 21.55 21.56
CA ALA A 173 -10.19 21.49 21.73
C ALA A 173 -9.66 22.82 22.27
N GLY A 174 -10.05 23.95 21.66
CA GLY A 174 -9.67 25.28 22.14
C GLY A 174 -10.12 25.56 23.57
N LEU A 175 -11.37 25.20 23.91
CA LEU A 175 -11.92 25.34 25.27
C LEU A 175 -11.16 24.47 26.28
N LEU A 176 -10.85 23.22 25.94
CA LEU A 176 -10.11 22.32 26.81
C LEU A 176 -8.68 22.82 27.03
N ILE A 177 -8.02 23.32 25.99
CA ILE A 177 -6.67 23.90 26.11
C ILE A 177 -6.70 25.12 27.04
N ASP A 178 -7.61 26.07 26.79
CA ASP A 178 -7.70 27.36 27.50
C ASP A 178 -8.20 27.24 28.95
N LYS A 179 -9.25 26.43 29.19
CA LYS A 179 -9.96 26.40 30.47
C LYS A 179 -9.60 25.21 31.36
N VAL A 180 -9.02 24.15 30.81
CA VAL A 180 -8.76 22.91 31.57
C VAL A 180 -7.28 22.60 31.61
N LEU A 181 -6.62 22.47 30.46
CA LEU A 181 -5.24 22.01 30.36
C LEU A 181 -4.26 23.04 30.91
N GLU A 182 -4.23 24.25 30.36
CA GLU A 182 -3.29 25.28 30.79
C GLU A 182 -3.46 25.68 32.26
N PRO A 183 -4.68 25.94 32.78
CA PRO A 183 -4.85 26.24 34.20
C PRO A 183 -4.42 25.10 35.14
N ARG A 184 -4.55 23.83 34.70
CA ARG A 184 -4.08 22.68 35.50
C ARG A 184 -2.56 22.62 35.53
N LEU A 185 -1.90 22.82 34.40
CA LEU A 185 -0.43 22.84 34.33
C LEU A 185 0.15 23.95 35.21
N VAL A 186 -0.46 25.13 35.20
CA VAL A 186 -0.08 26.24 36.09
C VAL A 186 -0.30 25.92 37.56
N ARG A 187 -1.42 25.26 37.92
CA ARG A 187 -1.67 24.84 39.31
C ARG A 187 -0.72 23.74 39.80
N GLN A 188 -0.21 22.92 38.89
CA GLN A 188 0.73 21.85 39.17
C GLN A 188 2.19 22.33 39.15
N ASP A 189 2.43 23.62 38.90
CA ASP A 189 3.75 24.23 38.81
C ASP A 189 4.68 23.51 37.81
N VAL A 190 4.10 23.11 36.67
CA VAL A 190 4.87 22.45 35.61
C VAL A 190 5.88 23.46 35.01
N PRO A 191 7.16 23.08 34.89
CA PRO A 191 8.18 23.97 34.33
C PRO A 191 7.84 24.46 32.92
N ARG A 192 8.20 25.71 32.64
CA ARG A 192 8.06 26.34 31.32
C ARG A 192 9.37 26.40 30.54
N GLU A 193 10.49 26.22 31.22
CA GLU A 193 11.82 26.27 30.64
C GLU A 193 12.11 24.97 29.88
N GLN A 194 12.67 25.09 28.68
CA GLN A 194 13.22 23.94 27.97
C GLN A 194 14.52 23.55 28.66
N VAL A 195 14.59 22.32 29.17
CA VAL A 195 15.85 21.73 29.63
C VAL A 195 16.57 21.23 28.38
N VAL A 196 17.72 21.83 28.08
CA VAL A 196 18.63 21.35 27.04
C VAL A 196 19.56 20.34 27.70
N ASP A 197 19.53 19.08 27.27
CA ASP A 197 20.43 18.06 27.80
C ASP A 197 21.90 18.41 27.50
N GLU A 198 22.81 18.03 28.41
CA GLU A 198 24.24 18.40 28.41
C GLU A 198 25.06 17.82 27.23
N GLU A 199 24.44 17.06 26.32
CA GLU A 199 25.10 16.41 25.19
C GLU A 199 25.06 17.19 23.86
N GLY A 200 24.48 18.39 23.83
CA GLY A 200 24.68 19.31 22.70
C GLY A 200 24.14 18.82 21.36
N GLU A 201 23.26 17.82 21.33
CA GLU A 201 22.35 17.64 20.21
C GLU A 201 21.35 18.78 20.28
N THR A 202 21.63 19.84 19.52
CA THR A 202 20.61 20.83 19.19
C THR A 202 19.45 20.07 18.56
N ALA A 203 18.34 19.93 19.28
CA ALA A 203 17.05 19.60 18.69
C ALA A 203 16.93 20.40 17.39
N GLU A 204 16.52 19.76 16.30
CA GLU A 204 16.45 20.40 14.99
C GLU A 204 15.88 21.82 15.12
N PRO A 205 16.49 22.83 14.45
CA PRO A 205 16.11 24.22 14.64
C PRO A 205 14.61 24.35 14.42
N VAL A 206 13.90 24.65 15.50
CA VAL A 206 12.43 24.69 15.46
C VAL A 206 12.04 25.75 14.43
N PRO A 207 11.20 25.43 13.44
CA PRO A 207 10.97 26.32 12.30
C PRO A 207 10.59 27.73 12.76
N GLU A 208 11.24 28.75 12.21
CA GLU A 208 10.91 30.14 12.52
C GLU A 208 9.39 30.37 12.36
N ALA A 209 8.76 30.89 13.41
CA ALA A 209 7.31 31.11 13.41
C ALA A 209 6.90 32.23 12.43
N GLU A 210 7.83 33.12 12.07
CA GLU A 210 7.60 34.22 11.13
C GLU A 210 7.78 33.77 9.69
N LEU A 211 6.86 34.22 8.82
CA LEU A 211 6.93 33.93 7.39
C LEU A 211 7.81 34.94 6.66
N SER A 212 8.61 34.45 5.72
CA SER A 212 9.33 35.32 4.80
C SER A 212 8.38 36.14 3.92
N PRO A 213 8.83 37.30 3.38
CA PRO A 213 8.04 38.09 2.43
C PRO A 213 7.64 37.31 1.17
N LEU A 214 8.45 36.33 0.77
CA LEU A 214 8.20 35.47 -0.37
C LEU A 214 7.07 34.48 -0.08
N GLU A 215 7.13 33.78 1.05
CA GLU A 215 6.07 32.85 1.48
C GLU A 215 4.73 33.56 1.67
N SER A 216 4.74 34.76 2.26
CA SER A 216 3.54 35.56 2.44
C SER A 216 2.88 35.92 1.10
N ARG A 217 3.67 36.30 0.08
CA ARG A 217 3.17 36.57 -1.27
C ARG A 217 2.72 35.29 -1.98
N ALA A 218 3.45 34.19 -1.80
CA ALA A 218 3.11 32.88 -2.35
C ALA A 218 1.76 32.37 -1.81
N LEU A 219 1.52 32.48 -0.50
CA LEU A 219 0.25 32.15 0.15
C LEU A 219 -0.93 32.93 -0.45
N VAL A 220 -0.76 34.25 -0.66
CA VAL A 220 -1.81 35.08 -1.27
C VAL A 220 -2.08 34.66 -2.72
N ARG A 221 -1.03 34.41 -3.52
CA ARG A 221 -1.16 33.95 -4.90
C ARG A 221 -1.80 32.57 -4.99
N ALA A 222 -1.43 31.65 -4.10
CA ALA A 222 -2.03 30.32 -4.01
C ALA A 222 -3.53 30.41 -3.65
N GLY A 223 -3.89 31.26 -2.69
CA GLY A 223 -5.29 31.52 -2.35
C GLY A 223 -6.10 32.11 -3.52
N LEU A 224 -5.52 33.06 -4.26
CA LEU A 224 -6.14 33.62 -5.47
C LEU A 224 -6.30 32.56 -6.58
N ALA A 225 -5.28 31.73 -6.81
CA ALA A 225 -5.35 30.64 -7.78
C ALA A 225 -6.44 29.63 -7.41
N ALA A 226 -6.54 29.24 -6.13
CA ALA A 226 -7.60 28.36 -5.63
C ALA A 226 -9.00 28.96 -5.85
N LEU A 227 -9.17 30.26 -5.61
CA LEU A 227 -10.42 30.99 -5.90
C LEU A 227 -10.78 30.97 -7.39
N VAL A 228 -9.81 31.20 -8.28
CA VAL A 228 -10.02 31.15 -9.74
C VAL A 228 -10.41 29.75 -10.19
N VAL A 229 -9.76 28.71 -9.66
CA VAL A 229 -10.11 27.32 -9.94
C VAL A 229 -11.52 26.99 -9.44
N ALA A 230 -11.87 27.41 -8.22
CA ALA A 230 -13.20 27.19 -7.65
C ALA A 230 -14.31 27.93 -8.44
N GLN A 231 -14.04 29.13 -8.94
CA GLN A 231 -14.96 29.88 -9.79
C GLN A 231 -15.13 29.23 -11.18
N ARG A 232 -14.04 28.74 -11.78
CA ARG A 232 -14.10 28.01 -13.06
C ARG A 232 -14.77 26.65 -12.93
N GLY A 233 -14.58 25.95 -11.82
CA GLY A 233 -15.25 24.68 -11.51
C GLY A 233 -16.77 24.79 -11.38
N ARG A 234 -17.30 25.94 -10.92
CA ARG A 234 -18.74 26.23 -10.93
C ARG A 234 -19.31 26.45 -12.33
N CYS A 235 -18.47 26.74 -13.32
CA CYS A 235 -18.84 26.92 -14.73
C CYS A 235 -18.55 25.69 -15.59
N LEU A 236 -18.03 24.59 -15.03
CA LEU A 236 -17.81 23.37 -15.77
C LEU A 236 -19.17 22.65 -15.93
N PRO A 237 -19.75 22.57 -17.14
CA PRO A 237 -21.02 21.88 -17.33
C PRO A 237 -20.84 20.42 -16.91
N ALA A 238 -21.85 19.84 -16.25
CA ALA A 238 -21.84 18.45 -15.76
C ALA A 238 -21.43 17.42 -16.82
N ALA A 239 -21.57 17.76 -18.11
CA ALA A 239 -21.10 16.96 -19.24
C ALA A 239 -19.56 16.79 -19.30
N LEU A 240 -18.77 17.79 -18.88
CA LEU A 240 -17.30 17.71 -18.82
C LEU A 240 -16.82 16.92 -17.60
N ALA A 241 -17.50 17.04 -16.45
CA ALA A 241 -17.23 16.19 -15.30
C ALA A 241 -17.61 14.72 -15.56
N ALA A 242 -18.69 14.49 -16.29
CA ALA A 242 -19.07 13.16 -16.75
C ALA A 242 -18.11 12.62 -17.82
N ALA A 243 -17.60 13.46 -18.73
CA ALA A 243 -16.61 13.07 -19.74
C ALA A 243 -15.23 12.77 -19.12
N GLU A 244 -14.85 13.50 -18.07
CA GLU A 244 -13.61 13.23 -17.31
C GLU A 244 -13.75 11.95 -16.46
N LEU A 245 -14.93 11.71 -15.87
CA LEU A 245 -15.26 10.43 -15.23
C LEU A 245 -15.31 9.27 -16.24
N ASP A 246 -15.79 9.50 -17.47
CA ASP A 246 -15.82 8.50 -18.54
C ASP A 246 -14.39 8.26 -19.10
N ARG A 247 -13.54 9.29 -19.17
CA ARG A 247 -12.09 9.16 -19.44
C ARG A 247 -11.37 8.36 -18.36
N LEU A 248 -11.67 8.60 -17.09
CA LEU A 248 -11.13 7.84 -15.95
C LEU A 248 -11.68 6.40 -15.93
N ARG A 249 -12.94 6.18 -16.34
CA ARG A 249 -13.52 4.85 -16.56
C ARG A 249 -12.86 4.09 -17.72
N ARG A 250 -12.47 4.78 -18.78
CA ARG A 250 -11.73 4.19 -19.92
C ARG A 250 -10.27 3.91 -19.59
N LEU A 251 -9.63 4.77 -18.80
CA LEU A 251 -8.31 4.51 -18.20
C LEU A 251 -8.32 3.34 -17.21
N THR A 252 -9.47 3.02 -16.59
CA THR A 252 -9.62 1.82 -15.72
C THR A 252 -10.05 0.58 -16.50
N GLN A 253 -10.60 0.71 -17.70
CA GLN A 253 -10.81 -0.40 -18.63
C GLN A 253 -9.48 -1.06 -19.04
N ILE A 254 -8.38 -0.31 -18.96
CA ILE A 254 -7.00 -0.77 -19.13
C ILE A 254 -6.55 -1.69 -17.96
N LEU A 255 -7.07 -1.48 -16.75
CA LEU A 255 -6.86 -2.35 -15.58
C LEU A 255 -7.86 -3.51 -15.52
N THR A 256 -8.74 -3.63 -16.52
CA THR A 256 -9.78 -4.65 -16.57
C THR A 256 -9.61 -5.57 -17.79
N PRO A 257 -8.63 -6.48 -17.72
CA PRO A 257 -8.89 -7.85 -18.13
C PRO A 257 -8.74 -8.70 -16.88
N LEU A 258 -9.82 -9.40 -16.51
CA LEU A 258 -9.85 -10.60 -15.66
C LEU A 258 -8.45 -10.96 -15.12
N ASN A 259 -8.09 -10.41 -13.95
CA ASN A 259 -6.70 -10.42 -13.49
C ASN A 259 -6.22 -11.88 -13.32
N PRO A 260 -5.24 -12.38 -14.09
CA PRO A 260 -4.73 -13.74 -13.91
C PRO A 260 -4.11 -13.96 -12.52
N GLU A 261 -3.78 -12.92 -11.75
CA GLU A 261 -3.39 -13.06 -10.35
C GLU A 261 -4.52 -13.59 -9.45
N MET A 262 -5.78 -13.39 -9.83
CA MET A 262 -6.94 -13.84 -9.05
C MET A 262 -7.24 -15.33 -9.20
N SER A 263 -6.60 -16.02 -10.14
CA SER A 263 -6.75 -17.46 -10.32
C SER A 263 -5.55 -18.03 -11.04
N LYS A 264 -4.67 -18.70 -10.29
CA LYS A 264 -3.54 -19.45 -10.87
C LYS A 264 -4.03 -20.53 -11.83
N VAL A 265 -5.23 -21.10 -11.65
CA VAL A 265 -5.85 -22.00 -12.64
C VAL A 265 -6.04 -21.30 -13.99
N ASP A 266 -6.63 -20.10 -13.99
CA ASP A 266 -6.87 -19.33 -15.22
C ASP A 266 -5.54 -18.90 -15.87
N GLN A 267 -4.62 -18.39 -15.07
CA GLN A 267 -3.26 -18.01 -15.49
C GLN A 267 -2.54 -19.18 -16.19
N LEU A 268 -2.44 -20.34 -15.53
CA LEU A 268 -1.77 -21.52 -16.10
C LEU A 268 -2.49 -22.03 -17.35
N THR A 269 -3.83 -21.93 -17.39
CA THR A 269 -4.62 -22.33 -18.57
C THR A 269 -4.32 -21.42 -19.77
N ARG A 270 -4.25 -20.10 -19.56
CA ARG A 270 -3.93 -19.12 -20.61
C ARG A 270 -2.49 -19.23 -21.09
N LEU A 271 -1.54 -19.46 -20.18
CA LEU A 271 -0.14 -19.71 -20.54
C LEU A 271 -0.04 -20.93 -21.46
N ARG A 272 -0.69 -22.06 -21.10
CA ARG A 272 -0.74 -23.25 -21.94
C ARG A 272 -1.41 -23.00 -23.28
N ALA A 273 -2.52 -22.24 -23.31
CA ALA A 273 -3.21 -21.86 -24.54
C ALA A 273 -2.32 -21.00 -25.47
N ALA A 274 -1.39 -20.23 -24.91
CA ALA A 274 -0.40 -19.46 -25.66
C ALA A 274 0.86 -20.28 -26.06
N GLY A 275 0.88 -21.59 -25.81
CA GLY A 275 2.04 -22.45 -26.09
C GLY A 275 3.24 -22.20 -25.17
N ILE A 276 3.00 -21.58 -24.01
CA ILE A 276 3.99 -21.42 -22.94
C ILE A 276 3.88 -22.64 -22.01
N GLU A 277 5.00 -23.33 -21.84
CA GLU A 277 5.05 -24.54 -21.01
C GLU A 277 4.94 -24.18 -19.53
N THR A 278 4.17 -24.95 -18.78
CA THR A 278 3.92 -24.75 -17.36
C THR A 278 3.99 -26.08 -16.63
N GLN A 279 4.20 -26.03 -15.32
CA GLN A 279 4.19 -27.21 -14.46
C GLN A 279 2.88 -27.99 -14.58
N ARG A 280 2.98 -29.32 -14.58
CA ARG A 280 1.81 -30.20 -14.45
C ARG A 280 1.08 -29.87 -13.15
N THR A 281 -0.19 -29.48 -13.29
CA THR A 281 -0.99 -28.93 -12.19
C THR A 281 -2.39 -29.54 -12.23
N VAL A 282 -2.91 -29.91 -11.07
CA VAL A 282 -4.29 -30.35 -10.87
C VAL A 282 -4.93 -29.49 -9.80
N ALA A 283 -6.11 -28.94 -10.11
CA ALA A 283 -6.88 -28.13 -9.17
C ALA A 283 -7.85 -29.02 -8.39
N ALA A 284 -7.80 -28.94 -7.06
CA ALA A 284 -8.71 -29.61 -6.16
C ALA A 284 -9.68 -28.59 -5.55
N ILE A 285 -10.98 -28.77 -5.78
CA ILE A 285 -12.02 -27.92 -5.20
C ILE A 285 -12.47 -28.56 -3.88
N GLY A 286 -12.23 -27.86 -2.78
CA GLY A 286 -12.56 -28.30 -1.43
C GLY A 286 -11.55 -29.28 -0.84
N ARG A 287 -11.36 -29.19 0.48
CA ARG A 287 -10.42 -29.97 1.28
C ARG A 287 -10.51 -31.48 1.03
N ALA A 288 -11.72 -32.02 0.88
CA ALA A 288 -11.96 -33.44 0.68
C ALA A 288 -11.34 -34.02 -0.60
N ASN A 289 -11.13 -33.17 -1.63
CA ASN A 289 -10.67 -33.60 -2.94
C ASN A 289 -9.15 -33.45 -3.12
N VAL A 290 -8.45 -32.82 -2.18
CA VAL A 290 -7.01 -32.51 -2.31
C VAL A 290 -6.17 -33.79 -2.42
N VAL A 291 -6.43 -34.77 -1.57
CA VAL A 291 -5.69 -36.04 -1.55
C VAL A 291 -5.95 -36.85 -2.82
N GLU A 292 -7.19 -36.88 -3.30
CA GLU A 292 -7.54 -37.58 -4.54
C GLU A 292 -6.89 -36.92 -5.76
N ALA A 293 -6.94 -35.59 -5.85
CA ALA A 293 -6.28 -34.84 -6.92
C ALA A 293 -4.77 -35.12 -6.97
N ALA A 294 -4.12 -35.21 -5.81
CA ALA A 294 -2.69 -35.47 -5.72
C ALA A 294 -2.26 -36.84 -6.24
N ARG A 295 -3.14 -37.86 -6.21
CA ARG A 295 -2.81 -39.21 -6.72
C ARG A 295 -2.40 -39.24 -8.19
N SER A 296 -2.85 -38.25 -8.96
CA SER A 296 -2.51 -38.12 -10.37
C SER A 296 -1.12 -37.52 -10.63
N ILE A 297 -0.46 -36.97 -9.60
CA ILE A 297 0.86 -36.34 -9.68
C ILE A 297 1.89 -37.20 -8.90
N PRO A 298 3.01 -37.61 -9.53
CA PRO A 298 4.09 -38.32 -8.83
C PRO A 298 4.74 -37.46 -7.76
N ALA A 299 5.21 -38.07 -6.68
CA ALA A 299 5.99 -37.39 -5.66
C ALA A 299 7.48 -37.26 -6.06
N PRO A 300 8.20 -36.21 -5.63
CA PRO A 300 7.71 -35.10 -4.81
C PRO A 300 6.81 -34.12 -5.58
N PHE A 301 5.89 -33.48 -4.87
CA PHE A 301 4.98 -32.47 -5.42
C PHE A 301 4.76 -31.33 -4.42
N VAL A 302 4.18 -30.23 -4.89
CA VAL A 302 3.88 -29.05 -4.08
C VAL A 302 2.39 -28.78 -4.12
N ILE A 303 1.81 -28.40 -2.98
CA ILE A 303 0.49 -27.76 -2.96
C ILE A 303 0.66 -26.26 -2.86
N LYS A 304 -0.29 -25.49 -3.41
CA LYS A 304 -0.41 -24.05 -3.20
C LYS A 304 -1.85 -23.59 -3.31
N HIS A 305 -2.18 -22.40 -2.79
CA HIS A 305 -3.51 -21.82 -2.99
C HIS A 305 -3.69 -21.32 -4.43
N ASN A 306 -4.93 -21.37 -4.94
CA ASN A 306 -5.25 -20.80 -6.25
C ASN A 306 -5.26 -19.27 -6.26
N GLN A 307 -5.60 -18.66 -5.12
CA GLN A 307 -5.55 -17.21 -4.89
C GLN A 307 -4.54 -16.91 -3.79
N GLY A 308 -3.67 -15.93 -4.00
CA GLY A 308 -2.73 -15.46 -2.98
C GLY A 308 -1.36 -15.08 -3.54
N GLY A 309 -0.75 -14.07 -2.91
CA GLY A 309 0.64 -13.66 -3.13
C GLY A 309 1.62 -14.31 -2.14
N LYS A 310 2.92 -14.08 -2.33
CA LYS A 310 4.01 -14.46 -1.40
C LYS A 310 4.10 -15.96 -1.04
N GLY A 311 3.61 -16.85 -1.89
CA GLY A 311 3.69 -18.29 -1.64
C GLY A 311 2.77 -18.82 -0.53
N LEU A 312 1.58 -18.22 -0.38
CA LEU A 312 0.53 -18.72 0.52
C LEU A 312 0.14 -20.18 0.20
N GLY A 313 0.06 -20.98 1.27
CA GLY A 313 -0.25 -22.41 1.18
C GLY A 313 0.81 -23.24 0.44
N VAL A 314 1.97 -22.68 0.09
CA VAL A 314 3.02 -23.41 -0.63
C VAL A 314 3.69 -24.40 0.32
N ARG A 315 3.53 -25.71 0.05
CA ARG A 315 4.17 -26.76 0.83
C ARG A 315 4.56 -27.93 -0.06
N ARG A 316 5.81 -28.38 0.07
CA ARG A 316 6.33 -29.59 -0.60
C ARG A 316 5.98 -30.84 0.20
N PHE A 317 5.66 -31.90 -0.50
CA PHE A 317 5.48 -33.25 0.03
C PHE A 317 6.31 -34.25 -0.75
N ASP A 318 6.96 -35.16 -0.03
CA ASP A 318 7.77 -36.24 -0.60
C ASP A 318 6.96 -37.51 -0.86
N ASP A 319 5.75 -37.60 -0.30
CA ASP A 319 4.82 -38.71 -0.51
C ASP A 319 3.35 -38.26 -0.29
N HIS A 320 2.41 -39.08 -0.77
CA HIS A 320 0.96 -38.80 -0.68
C HIS A 320 0.38 -38.98 0.72
N ASP A 321 1.02 -39.79 1.58
CA ASP A 321 0.53 -40.05 2.94
C ASP A 321 0.79 -38.85 3.85
N ALA A 322 1.94 -38.18 3.68
CA ALA A 322 2.29 -36.92 4.33
C ALA A 322 1.31 -35.80 3.96
N LEU A 323 0.87 -35.76 2.68
CA LEU A 323 -0.20 -34.84 2.27
C LEU A 323 -1.51 -35.18 2.98
N ALA A 324 -1.92 -36.45 3.00
CA ALA A 324 -3.16 -36.87 3.64
C ALA A 324 -3.19 -36.51 5.14
N ALA A 325 -2.07 -36.73 5.85
CA ALA A 325 -1.92 -36.33 7.24
C ALA A 325 -2.01 -34.82 7.43
N HIS A 326 -1.37 -34.03 6.56
CA HIS A 326 -1.45 -32.57 6.61
C HIS A 326 -2.87 -32.06 6.33
N VAL A 327 -3.50 -32.54 5.25
CA VAL A 327 -4.88 -32.17 4.90
C VAL A 327 -5.87 -32.58 5.99
N ALA A 328 -5.60 -33.59 6.81
CA ALA A 328 -6.43 -33.95 7.96
C ALA A 328 -6.16 -33.11 9.22
N SER A 329 -5.05 -32.38 9.29
CA SER A 329 -4.63 -31.67 10.50
C SER A 329 -5.29 -30.29 10.66
N ALA A 330 -5.16 -29.71 11.85
CA ALA A 330 -5.59 -28.32 12.11
C ALA A 330 -4.64 -27.27 11.50
N GLU A 331 -3.49 -27.69 10.98
CA GLU A 331 -2.51 -26.82 10.31
C GLU A 331 -2.83 -26.59 8.83
N PHE A 332 -3.75 -27.38 8.25
CA PHE A 332 -4.17 -27.15 6.87
C PHE A 332 -4.92 -25.84 6.75
N GLU A 333 -4.36 -24.93 5.96
CA GLU A 333 -4.97 -23.64 5.64
C GLU A 333 -5.89 -23.80 4.44
N GLU A 334 -7.20 -23.61 4.67
CA GLU A 334 -8.18 -23.62 3.58
C GLU A 334 -8.00 -22.39 2.68
N PRO A 335 -7.86 -22.59 1.34
CA PRO A 335 -7.83 -21.47 0.40
C PRO A 335 -9.12 -20.66 0.45
N GLN A 336 -9.03 -19.35 0.22
CA GLN A 336 -10.17 -18.43 0.27
C GLN A 336 -11.29 -18.80 -0.73
N ASP A 337 -10.91 -19.24 -1.94
CA ASP A 337 -11.83 -19.72 -2.98
C ASP A 337 -12.12 -21.23 -2.87
N GLY A 338 -11.55 -21.89 -1.87
CA GLY A 338 -11.64 -23.34 -1.68
C GLY A 338 -10.84 -24.15 -2.70
N ILE A 339 -9.99 -23.56 -3.53
CA ILE A 339 -9.23 -24.27 -4.57
C ILE A 339 -7.76 -24.42 -4.16
N THR A 340 -7.33 -25.66 -3.98
CA THR A 340 -5.91 -26.01 -3.78
C THR A 340 -5.32 -26.56 -5.06
N LEU A 341 -4.20 -26.01 -5.50
CA LEU A 341 -3.42 -26.55 -6.61
C LEU A 341 -2.45 -27.59 -6.10
N VAL A 342 -2.41 -28.75 -6.74
CA VAL A 342 -1.34 -29.73 -6.60
C VAL A 342 -0.48 -29.65 -7.86
N GLN A 343 0.82 -29.45 -7.72
CA GLN A 343 1.74 -29.22 -8.83
C GLN A 343 2.95 -30.14 -8.76
N GLU A 344 3.47 -30.57 -9.91
CA GLU A 344 4.76 -31.25 -9.96
C GLU A 344 5.84 -30.39 -9.30
N TYR A 345 6.72 -31.03 -8.53
CA TYR A 345 7.88 -30.34 -7.99
C TYR A 345 8.96 -30.24 -9.05
N VAL A 346 9.38 -29.02 -9.38
CA VAL A 346 10.42 -28.78 -10.38
C VAL A 346 11.75 -28.54 -9.68
N VAL A 347 12.76 -29.34 -10.05
CA VAL A 347 14.15 -29.13 -9.64
C VAL A 347 14.82 -28.22 -10.66
N ALA A 348 15.22 -27.04 -10.21
CA ALA A 348 15.90 -26.06 -11.04
C ALA A 348 17.34 -26.53 -11.39
N ALA A 349 17.78 -26.30 -12.63
CA ALA A 349 19.12 -26.66 -13.13
C ALA A 349 20.23 -25.89 -12.40
N ARG A 350 19.92 -24.64 -12.05
CA ARG A 350 20.68 -23.79 -11.14
C ARG A 350 19.75 -23.43 -9.98
N PRO A 351 20.27 -23.11 -8.79
CA PRO A 351 19.44 -22.72 -7.66
C PRO A 351 18.85 -21.32 -7.85
N SER A 352 18.24 -21.04 -8.99
CA SER A 352 17.65 -19.76 -9.30
C SER A 352 16.39 -19.84 -10.17
N ILE A 353 15.53 -18.85 -9.98
CA ILE A 353 14.40 -18.55 -10.87
C ILE A 353 14.71 -17.28 -11.65
N THR A 354 14.08 -17.11 -12.81
CA THR A 354 14.19 -15.87 -13.57
C THR A 354 12.84 -15.20 -13.71
N ARG A 355 12.82 -13.90 -13.44
CA ARG A 355 11.65 -13.04 -13.60
C ARG A 355 11.92 -12.00 -14.67
N VAL A 356 11.02 -11.92 -15.64
CA VAL A 356 11.07 -11.00 -16.77
C VAL A 356 10.10 -9.85 -16.52
N GLU A 357 10.60 -8.62 -16.46
CA GLU A 357 9.78 -7.42 -16.26
C GLU A 357 9.35 -6.82 -17.61
N ILE A 358 8.05 -6.59 -17.72
CA ILE A 358 7.39 -6.01 -18.90
C ILE A 358 6.59 -4.78 -18.46
N VAL A 359 6.78 -3.66 -19.17
CA VAL A 359 6.05 -2.42 -18.91
C VAL A 359 5.65 -1.79 -20.24
N GLY A 360 4.36 -1.45 -20.37
CA GLY A 360 3.81 -0.88 -21.60
C GLY A 360 3.92 -1.81 -22.80
N GLY A 361 3.97 -3.13 -22.58
CA GLY A 361 4.19 -4.11 -23.63
C GLY A 361 5.63 -4.18 -24.16
N GLU A 362 6.60 -3.61 -23.44
CA GLU A 362 8.03 -3.73 -23.73
C GLU A 362 8.78 -4.47 -22.62
N PHE A 363 9.77 -5.27 -23.00
CA PHE A 363 10.74 -5.84 -22.07
C PHE A 363 11.63 -4.75 -21.47
N VAL A 364 11.76 -4.73 -20.14
CA VAL A 364 12.59 -3.76 -19.42
C VAL A 364 13.91 -4.39 -18.98
N TYR A 365 13.84 -5.46 -18.18
CA TYR A 365 14.98 -6.23 -17.71
C TYR A 365 14.53 -7.61 -17.20
N ALA A 366 15.49 -8.48 -16.91
CA ALA A 366 15.25 -9.73 -16.19
C ALA A 366 16.07 -9.77 -14.90
N ILE A 367 15.50 -10.32 -13.84
CA ILE A 367 16.18 -10.58 -12.57
C ILE A 367 16.26 -12.07 -12.31
N GLU A 368 17.29 -12.46 -11.58
CA GLU A 368 17.49 -13.79 -11.07
C GLU A 368 17.26 -13.78 -9.55
N ALA A 369 16.52 -14.75 -9.02
CA ALA A 369 16.31 -14.90 -7.58
C ALA A 369 16.89 -16.22 -7.06
N ASP A 370 17.65 -16.15 -5.96
CA ASP A 370 18.32 -17.31 -5.36
C ASP A 370 17.32 -18.19 -4.58
N THR A 371 17.02 -19.35 -5.14
CA THR A 371 16.11 -20.35 -4.54
C THR A 371 16.75 -21.14 -3.38
N ALA A 372 18.07 -21.23 -3.30
CA ALA A 372 18.73 -21.93 -2.20
C ALA A 372 18.56 -21.18 -0.88
N ARG A 373 18.51 -19.84 -0.94
CA ARG A 373 18.30 -18.95 0.21
C ARG A 373 16.85 -18.50 0.37
N GLY A 374 16.12 -18.30 -0.73
CA GLY A 374 14.75 -17.81 -0.73
C GLY A 374 13.67 -18.90 -0.66
N GLY A 375 14.03 -20.17 -0.82
CA GLY A 375 13.11 -21.29 -0.75
C GLY A 375 11.96 -21.16 -1.75
N PHE A 376 10.73 -21.27 -1.26
CA PHE A 376 9.50 -21.17 -2.06
C PHE A 376 8.83 -19.79 -2.02
N GLN A 377 9.37 -18.83 -1.25
CA GLN A 377 8.80 -17.49 -1.09
C GLN A 377 9.80 -16.44 -1.59
N LEU A 378 9.73 -16.15 -2.89
CA LEU A 378 10.64 -15.24 -3.58
C LEU A 378 9.89 -13.96 -3.97
N CYS A 379 9.80 -13.00 -3.05
CA CYS A 379 9.20 -11.68 -3.31
C CYS A 379 10.31 -10.63 -3.49
N PRO A 380 10.37 -9.89 -4.62
CA PRO A 380 11.43 -8.89 -4.88
C PRO A 380 11.44 -7.64 -3.99
N ALA A 381 10.37 -7.40 -3.21
CA ALA A 381 10.21 -6.18 -2.43
C ALA A 381 11.07 -6.18 -1.15
N ASP A 382 11.78 -5.07 -0.88
CA ASP A 382 12.63 -4.88 0.31
C ASP A 382 11.88 -5.16 1.63
N ALA A 383 10.58 -4.85 1.67
CA ALA A 383 9.71 -5.08 2.84
C ALA A 383 9.40 -6.56 3.12
N CYS A 384 9.82 -7.49 2.25
CA CYS A 384 9.62 -8.94 2.44
C CYS A 384 10.87 -9.65 2.96
N GLU A 385 12.01 -8.98 3.05
CA GLU A 385 13.28 -9.57 3.52
C GLU A 385 13.43 -9.50 5.06
N ILE A 386 12.64 -8.66 5.73
CA ILE A 386 12.81 -8.31 7.14
C ILE A 386 11.49 -8.52 7.89
N ASP A 387 11.54 -9.19 9.05
CA ASP A 387 10.42 -9.23 9.98
C ASP A 387 10.13 -7.81 10.50
N PRO A 388 8.92 -7.26 10.27
CA PRO A 388 8.59 -5.88 10.67
C PRO A 388 8.57 -5.68 12.20
N THR A 389 8.53 -6.75 12.98
CA THR A 389 8.49 -6.74 14.45
C THR A 389 9.89 -6.92 15.05
N THR A 390 10.73 -7.76 14.44
CA THR A 390 12.03 -8.14 15.00
C THR A 390 13.22 -7.53 14.27
N GLY A 391 13.04 -6.99 13.06
CA GLY A 391 14.11 -6.41 12.26
C GLY A 391 15.13 -7.42 11.74
N GLN A 392 14.85 -8.73 11.88
CA GLN A 392 15.74 -9.83 11.51
C GLN A 392 15.28 -10.49 10.19
N PRO A 393 16.20 -11.09 9.40
CA PRO A 393 15.84 -11.87 8.23
C PRO A 393 15.01 -13.11 8.59
N ILE A 394 13.87 -13.29 7.95
CA ILE A 394 13.01 -14.47 8.15
C ILE A 394 13.57 -15.63 7.31
N MET A 395 13.68 -16.84 7.86
CA MET A 395 14.01 -18.04 7.08
C MET A 395 12.81 -18.47 6.22
N PRO A 396 12.88 -18.39 4.88
CA PRO A 396 11.73 -18.71 4.03
C PRO A 396 11.40 -20.21 4.01
N PRO A 397 10.12 -20.61 3.87
CA PRO A 397 9.76 -22.02 3.68
C PRO A 397 10.48 -22.63 2.48
N GLY A 398 11.20 -23.74 2.68
CA GLY A 398 11.95 -24.42 1.61
C GLY A 398 13.36 -23.89 1.37
N ALA A 399 13.82 -22.86 2.09
CA ALA A 399 15.21 -22.43 2.02
C ALA A 399 16.16 -23.50 2.58
N THR A 400 17.29 -23.69 1.91
CA THR A 400 18.34 -24.66 2.29
C THR A 400 19.54 -23.99 2.98
N ILE A 401 19.66 -22.68 2.85
CA ILE A 401 20.72 -21.84 3.44
C ILE A 401 20.03 -20.74 4.26
N ALA A 402 20.53 -20.49 5.48
CA ALA A 402 20.02 -19.41 6.31
C ALA A 402 20.35 -18.03 5.69
N PRO A 403 19.39 -17.09 5.66
CA PRO A 403 19.64 -15.74 5.14
C PRO A 403 20.61 -14.96 6.05
N GLU A 404 21.58 -14.26 5.45
CA GLU A 404 22.54 -13.39 6.14
C GLU A 404 22.16 -11.90 5.95
N PRO A 405 22.30 -11.05 6.97
CA PRO A 405 22.01 -9.63 6.86
C PRO A 405 22.84 -8.94 5.77
N GLY A 406 22.19 -8.24 4.84
CA GLY A 406 22.85 -7.47 3.77
C GLY A 406 23.19 -8.25 2.50
N GLN A 407 22.82 -9.52 2.40
CA GLN A 407 23.01 -10.32 1.19
C GLN A 407 21.75 -10.35 0.32
N GLN A 408 21.87 -9.90 -0.94
CA GLN A 408 20.74 -9.76 -1.86
C GLN A 408 20.22 -11.12 -2.34
N LEU A 409 18.89 -11.33 -2.26
CA LEU A 409 18.21 -12.49 -2.84
C LEU A 409 17.99 -12.37 -4.35
N PHE A 410 17.98 -11.14 -4.86
CA PHE A 410 17.73 -10.81 -6.26
C PHE A 410 18.96 -10.16 -6.87
N SER A 411 19.31 -10.59 -8.08
CA SER A 411 20.38 -9.98 -8.87
C SER A 411 19.91 -9.70 -10.30
N LEU A 412 20.52 -8.71 -10.94
CA LEU A 412 20.20 -8.40 -12.34
C LEU A 412 20.78 -9.51 -13.22
N ARG A 413 19.95 -10.09 -14.09
CA ARG A 413 20.42 -11.05 -15.10
C ARG A 413 20.90 -10.27 -16.33
N GLU A 414 22.16 -9.83 -16.29
CA GLU A 414 22.76 -8.99 -17.32
C GLU A 414 22.72 -9.65 -18.71
N GLY A 415 22.38 -8.85 -19.73
CA GLY A 415 22.39 -9.31 -21.13
C GLY A 415 21.39 -10.43 -21.44
N PHE A 416 20.31 -10.56 -20.67
CA PHE A 416 19.29 -11.57 -20.90
C PHE A 416 18.60 -11.38 -22.26
N ASP A 417 18.98 -12.22 -23.23
CA ASP A 417 18.40 -12.31 -24.56
C ASP A 417 17.93 -13.76 -24.77
N HIS A 418 16.62 -13.97 -24.70
CA HIS A 418 16.03 -15.31 -24.75
C HIS A 418 14.73 -15.30 -25.55
N PRO A 419 14.46 -16.32 -26.41
CA PRO A 419 13.24 -16.39 -27.23
C PRO A 419 11.91 -16.38 -26.46
N ILE A 420 11.97 -16.64 -25.14
CA ILE A 420 10.79 -16.61 -24.27
C ILE A 420 10.23 -15.19 -24.11
N ILE A 421 11.07 -14.16 -24.27
CA ILE A 421 10.64 -12.75 -24.15
C ILE A 421 9.56 -12.47 -25.18
N GLU A 422 9.78 -12.84 -26.44
CA GLU A 422 8.78 -12.65 -27.52
C GLU A 422 7.47 -13.40 -27.23
N ARG A 423 7.55 -14.60 -26.66
CA ARG A 423 6.36 -15.37 -26.25
C ARG A 423 5.61 -14.68 -25.12
N TYR A 424 6.32 -14.11 -24.16
CA TYR A 424 5.74 -13.35 -23.05
C TYR A 424 5.11 -12.04 -23.50
N LEU A 425 5.76 -11.31 -24.41
CA LEU A 425 5.19 -10.09 -25.00
C LEU A 425 3.93 -10.41 -25.82
N ALA A 426 3.92 -11.51 -26.58
CA ALA A 426 2.74 -11.97 -27.31
C ALA A 426 1.61 -12.40 -26.36
N PHE A 427 1.93 -13.16 -25.32
CA PHE A 427 0.98 -13.58 -24.28
C PHE A 427 0.37 -12.38 -23.55
N ALA A 428 1.20 -11.42 -23.14
CA ALA A 428 0.78 -10.21 -22.44
C ALA A 428 -0.18 -9.40 -23.33
N ARG A 429 0.18 -9.17 -24.59
CA ARG A 429 -0.66 -8.49 -25.58
C ARG A 429 -2.01 -9.20 -25.80
N ALA A 430 -2.00 -10.52 -25.96
CA ALA A 430 -3.22 -11.31 -26.18
C ALA A 430 -4.17 -11.30 -24.99
N ASN A 431 -3.65 -11.06 -23.78
CA ASN A 431 -4.43 -11.00 -22.54
C ASN A 431 -4.66 -9.56 -22.05
N ALA A 432 -4.28 -8.54 -22.84
CA ALA A 432 -4.33 -7.13 -22.45
C ALA A 432 -3.62 -6.84 -21.12
N ILE A 433 -2.49 -7.52 -20.88
CA ILE A 433 -1.60 -7.29 -19.75
C ILE A 433 -0.52 -6.31 -20.21
N GLU A 434 -0.50 -5.12 -19.63
CA GLU A 434 0.42 -4.05 -20.06
C GLU A 434 1.63 -3.93 -19.14
N VAL A 435 1.48 -4.31 -17.87
CA VAL A 435 2.52 -4.30 -16.84
C VAL A 435 2.52 -5.64 -16.14
N CYS A 436 3.63 -6.36 -16.16
CA CYS A 436 3.78 -7.61 -15.42
C CYS A 436 5.23 -8.06 -15.24
N GLY A 437 5.46 -8.86 -14.20
CA GLY A 437 6.64 -9.69 -14.00
C GLY A 437 6.29 -11.16 -14.21
N ILE A 438 6.92 -11.83 -15.17
CA ILE A 438 6.66 -13.25 -15.49
C ILE A 438 7.82 -14.12 -15.04
N GLU A 439 7.52 -15.15 -14.26
CA GLU A 439 8.52 -15.99 -13.59
C GLU A 439 8.58 -17.39 -14.21
N PHE A 440 9.81 -17.87 -14.41
CA PHE A 440 10.06 -19.21 -14.91
C PHE A 440 11.26 -19.88 -14.24
N ILE A 441 11.27 -21.20 -14.32
CA ILE A 441 12.36 -22.07 -13.87
C ILE A 441 12.97 -22.76 -15.08
N GLU A 442 14.29 -22.72 -15.18
CA GLU A 442 15.06 -23.63 -16.04
C GLU A 442 15.26 -24.93 -15.25
N SER A 443 14.57 -26.01 -15.62
CA SER A 443 14.61 -27.27 -14.88
C SER A 443 15.82 -28.12 -15.26
N GLN A 444 16.24 -29.03 -14.36
CA GLN A 444 17.36 -29.95 -14.62
C GLN A 444 17.17 -30.83 -15.85
N ASP A 445 15.92 -31.12 -16.24
CA ASP A 445 15.59 -31.88 -17.43
C ASP A 445 15.59 -31.04 -18.72
N GLY A 446 15.97 -29.75 -18.62
CA GLY A 446 16.14 -28.84 -19.76
C GLY A 446 14.87 -28.12 -20.20
N ARG A 447 13.74 -28.28 -19.48
CA ARG A 447 12.51 -27.53 -19.75
C ARG A 447 12.59 -26.10 -19.20
N ILE A 448 11.79 -25.22 -19.79
CA ILE A 448 11.57 -23.86 -19.28
C ILE A 448 10.10 -23.77 -18.87
N LEU A 449 9.87 -23.77 -17.56
CA LEU A 449 8.53 -23.87 -17.01
C LEU A 449 8.14 -22.54 -16.39
N THR A 450 7.20 -21.84 -17.04
CA THR A 450 6.56 -20.65 -16.48
C THR A 450 5.57 -21.09 -15.42
N TYR A 451 5.64 -20.48 -14.24
CA TYR A 451 4.79 -20.88 -13.12
C TYR A 451 4.06 -19.70 -12.48
N ASP A 452 4.43 -18.47 -12.82
CA ASP A 452 3.75 -17.26 -12.35
C ASP A 452 3.81 -16.07 -13.31
N VAL A 453 2.78 -15.23 -13.23
CA VAL A 453 2.58 -13.95 -13.92
C VAL A 453 2.03 -12.98 -12.90
N ASN A 454 2.86 -12.05 -12.45
CA ASN A 454 2.50 -11.01 -11.49
C ASN A 454 2.18 -9.72 -12.25
N THR A 455 0.93 -9.26 -12.24
CA THR A 455 0.52 -7.97 -12.82
C THR A 455 0.73 -6.80 -11.87
N ASN A 456 0.82 -7.05 -10.57
CA ASN A 456 1.21 -6.10 -9.53
C ASN A 456 2.70 -6.28 -9.20
N THR A 457 3.55 -5.87 -10.14
CA THR A 457 5.00 -6.05 -10.00
C THR A 457 5.57 -5.16 -8.90
N ASN A 458 6.47 -5.73 -8.08
CA ASN A 458 7.22 -5.00 -7.06
C ASN A 458 8.65 -4.84 -7.57
N TYR A 459 9.21 -3.64 -7.39
CA TYR A 459 10.57 -3.33 -7.84
C TYR A 459 11.56 -3.35 -6.67
N ASN A 460 12.74 -3.89 -6.91
CA ASN A 460 13.83 -3.91 -5.95
C ASN A 460 14.73 -2.69 -6.14
N ALA A 461 14.94 -1.90 -5.08
CA ALA A 461 15.67 -0.63 -5.18
C ALA A 461 17.13 -0.81 -5.62
N ALA A 462 17.78 -1.91 -5.23
CA ALA A 462 19.16 -2.18 -5.63
C ALA A 462 19.26 -2.58 -7.11
N ILE A 463 18.31 -3.36 -7.61
CA ILE A 463 18.21 -3.67 -9.05
C ILE A 463 17.98 -2.40 -9.87
N GLU A 464 17.08 -1.54 -9.42
CA GLU A 464 16.78 -0.29 -10.13
C GLU A 464 17.97 0.66 -10.26
N GLN A 465 18.96 0.58 -9.36
CA GLN A 465 20.19 1.36 -9.44
C GLN A 465 21.17 0.86 -10.50
N VAL A 466 21.16 -0.45 -10.78
CA VAL A 466 22.12 -1.10 -11.71
C VAL A 466 21.50 -1.48 -13.05
N ALA A 467 20.17 -1.56 -13.13
CA ALA A 467 19.46 -1.94 -14.33
C ALA A 467 19.69 -0.92 -15.47
N PRO A 468 19.84 -1.39 -16.73
CA PRO A 468 20.06 -0.50 -17.88
C PRO A 468 18.85 0.41 -18.17
N ARG A 469 17.65 -0.01 -17.74
CA ARG A 469 16.40 0.75 -17.80
C ARG A 469 15.72 0.64 -16.44
N SER A 470 15.22 1.76 -15.92
CA SER A 470 14.40 1.74 -14.71
C SER A 470 12.94 1.38 -15.03
N ALA A 471 12.39 0.38 -14.34
CA ALA A 471 11.01 -0.08 -14.55
C ALA A 471 9.96 0.90 -13.99
N PRO A 472 10.09 1.47 -12.77
CA PRO A 472 9.24 2.56 -12.30
C PRO A 472 9.22 3.77 -13.25
N LEU A 473 10.38 4.13 -13.82
CA LEU A 473 10.44 5.25 -14.76
C LEU A 473 9.78 4.90 -16.10
N ALA A 474 9.95 3.66 -16.58
CA ALA A 474 9.23 3.17 -17.75
C ALA A 474 7.71 3.19 -17.52
N LEU A 475 7.27 2.79 -16.33
CA LEU A 475 5.86 2.81 -15.95
C LEU A 475 5.31 4.24 -15.91
N ALA A 476 6.03 5.17 -15.28
CA ALA A 476 5.64 6.58 -15.25
C ALA A 476 5.53 7.19 -16.66
N ARG A 477 6.48 6.87 -17.56
CA ARG A 477 6.43 7.31 -18.97
C ARG A 477 5.27 6.70 -19.72
N TYR A 478 4.98 5.42 -19.48
CA TYR A 478 3.87 4.71 -20.09
C TYR A 478 2.52 5.30 -19.66
N LEU A 479 2.33 5.52 -18.36
CA LEU A 479 1.12 6.17 -17.83
C LEU A 479 0.95 7.59 -18.39
N ARG A 480 2.05 8.33 -18.56
CA ARG A 480 2.02 9.63 -19.21
C ARG A 480 1.60 9.54 -20.69
N SER A 481 2.13 8.59 -21.46
CA SER A 481 1.77 8.46 -22.88
C SER A 481 0.31 8.08 -23.05
N LEU A 482 -0.23 7.22 -22.17
CA LEU A 482 -1.67 6.92 -22.11
C LEU A 482 -2.51 8.16 -21.80
N ALA A 483 -2.06 9.02 -20.88
CA ALA A 483 -2.75 10.27 -20.57
C ALA A 483 -2.75 11.24 -21.78
N GLU A 484 -1.64 11.33 -22.50
CA GLU A 484 -1.49 12.19 -23.69
C GLU A 484 -2.33 11.67 -24.89
N GLN A 485 -2.37 10.35 -25.13
CA GLN A 485 -3.21 9.74 -26.18
C GLN A 485 -4.70 9.91 -25.92
N ASN A 486 -5.11 9.85 -24.66
CA ASN A 486 -6.50 10.13 -24.29
C ASN A 486 -6.86 11.60 -24.47
N ALA A 487 -5.91 12.52 -24.32
CA ALA A 487 -6.12 13.95 -24.55
C ALA A 487 -6.43 14.26 -26.02
N THR A 488 -5.80 13.57 -26.98
CA THR A 488 -6.00 13.76 -28.43
C THR A 488 -7.25 13.08 -29.00
N LEU A 489 -7.74 12.01 -28.37
CA LEU A 489 -8.97 11.30 -28.80
C LEU A 489 -10.29 11.96 -28.35
N GLY A 490 -10.22 13.03 -27.54
CA GLY A 490 -11.39 13.79 -27.08
C GLY A 490 -11.48 15.21 -27.62
N GLY A 491 -10.79 15.50 -28.73
CA GLY A 491 -10.85 16.76 -29.47
C GLY A 491 -11.86 16.73 -30.61
#